data_AF-A0A928CGJ1-F1
#
_entry.id   AF-A0A928CGJ1-F1
#
_cell.length_a   1.000
_cell.length_b   1.000
_cell.length_c   1.000
_cell.angle_alpha   90.00
_cell.angle_beta   90.00
_cell.angle_gamma   90.00
#
_symmetry.space_group_name_H-M   'P 1'
#
loop_
_entity.id
_entity.type
_entity.pdbx_description
1 polymer ?
#
loop_
_entity_poly.entity_id
_entity_poly.type
_entity_poly.pdbx_seq_one_letter_code
_entity_poly.pdbx_strand_id
1 'polypeptide(L)'
;MNYLTIIINSISLLLIAFLCITVKPRMKKLSESLGECLFPLTRRKNWLSIIVIVAACGMIILQFFREFQFYIMIIMDAVAVLGTEICIKDFIVLKIAGVYEKALVTDGRIIYRDDIIAFPTLEYENTEEYLKEKMEDEYSEDALETAQRTLKIVTNSSGEIYTYFASKEERAKVVELLTK
;
A
#
# COMPACT_ATOMS: atom_id res chain seq x y z
N MET A 1 32.79 -3.34 -23.03
CA MET A 1 32.05 -2.71 -21.91
C MET A 1 33.00 -1.84 -21.10
N ASN A 2 32.69 -0.55 -20.98
CA ASN A 2 33.50 0.38 -20.20
C ASN A 2 33.51 -0.05 -18.73
N TYR A 3 34.69 -0.05 -18.08
CA TYR A 3 34.84 -0.37 -16.65
C TYR A 3 33.87 0.42 -15.77
N LEU A 4 33.60 1.67 -16.14
CA LEU A 4 32.70 2.58 -15.44
C LEU A 4 31.23 2.09 -15.46
N THR A 5 30.77 1.50 -16.57
CA THR A 5 29.43 0.89 -16.70
C THR A 5 29.26 -0.33 -15.78
N ILE A 6 30.28 -1.20 -15.73
CA ILE A 6 30.28 -2.38 -14.86
C ILE A 6 30.15 -1.96 -13.40
N ILE A 7 30.91 -0.93 -12.99
CA ILE A 7 30.91 -0.40 -11.63
C ILE A 7 29.52 0.15 -11.29
N ILE A 8 28.91 0.96 -12.15
CA ILE A 8 27.60 1.55 -11.89
C ILE A 8 26.53 0.47 -11.74
N ASN A 9 26.43 -0.46 -12.69
CA ASN A 9 25.43 -1.52 -12.62
C ASN A 9 25.59 -2.38 -11.35
N SER A 10 26.85 -2.64 -10.96
CA SER A 10 27.15 -3.38 -9.73
C SER A 10 26.71 -2.61 -8.48
N ILE A 11 26.95 -1.30 -8.42
CA ILE A 11 26.48 -0.43 -7.33
C ILE A 11 24.95 -0.42 -7.27
N SER A 12 24.27 -0.26 -8.41
CA SER A 12 22.80 -0.24 -8.48
C SER A 12 22.19 -1.56 -7.97
N LEU A 13 22.79 -2.70 -8.32
CA LEU A 13 22.34 -4.01 -7.87
C LEU A 13 22.59 -4.21 -6.37
N LEU A 14 23.74 -3.74 -5.86
CA LEU A 14 24.03 -3.72 -4.42
C LEU A 14 23.04 -2.83 -3.65
N LEU A 15 22.65 -1.68 -4.21
CA LEU A 15 21.64 -0.80 -3.60
C LEU A 15 20.29 -1.50 -3.51
N ILE A 16 19.84 -2.17 -4.58
CA ILE A 16 18.60 -2.96 -4.54
C ILE A 16 18.67 -4.08 -3.49
N ALA A 17 19.79 -4.80 -3.43
CA ALA A 17 20.01 -5.84 -2.42
C ALA A 17 19.96 -5.27 -1.00
N PHE A 18 20.60 -4.12 -0.76
CA PHE A 18 20.56 -3.41 0.51
C PHE A 18 19.12 -3.01 0.88
N LEU A 19 18.36 -2.45 -0.05
CA LEU A 19 16.95 -2.11 0.18
C LEU A 19 16.13 -3.33 0.63
N CYS A 20 16.28 -4.47 -0.05
CA CYS A 20 15.62 -5.73 0.30
C CYS A 20 15.99 -6.23 1.70
N ILE A 21 17.26 -6.10 2.11
CA ILE A 21 17.72 -6.48 3.46
C ILE A 21 17.11 -5.56 4.53
N THR A 22 16.96 -4.26 4.24
CA THR A 22 16.40 -3.28 5.17
C THR A 22 14.89 -3.38 5.38
N VAL A 23 14.17 -4.25 4.65
CA VAL A 23 12.72 -4.43 4.79
C VAL A 23 12.33 -4.80 6.23
N LYS A 24 13.00 -5.79 6.83
CA LYS A 24 12.70 -6.27 8.19
C LYS A 24 12.84 -5.18 9.26
N PRO A 25 13.98 -4.46 9.36
CA PRO A 25 14.13 -3.41 10.37
C PRO A 25 13.18 -2.24 10.12
N ARG A 26 12.90 -1.87 8.85
CA ARG A 26 11.92 -0.82 8.53
C ARG A 26 10.52 -1.20 9.00
N MET A 27 10.11 -2.45 8.77
CA MET A 27 8.82 -2.96 9.24
C MET A 27 8.72 -2.94 10.77
N LYS A 28 9.77 -3.37 11.48
CA LYS A 28 9.80 -3.36 12.95
C LYS A 28 9.67 -1.92 13.49
N LYS A 29 10.49 -1.00 12.98
CA LYS A 29 10.46 0.42 13.39
C LYS A 29 9.09 1.05 13.13
N LEU A 30 8.46 0.71 12.01
CA LEU A 30 7.13 1.21 11.67
C LEU A 30 6.08 0.65 12.63
N SER A 31 6.08 -0.66 12.89
CA SER A 31 5.17 -1.28 13.86
C SER A 31 5.32 -0.67 15.25
N GLU A 32 6.55 -0.40 15.71
CA GLU A 32 6.80 0.25 17.01
C GLU A 32 6.24 1.68 17.05
N SER A 33 6.29 2.41 15.94
CA SER A 33 5.73 3.77 15.87
C SER A 33 4.20 3.81 15.87
N LEU A 34 3.53 2.73 15.45
CA LEU A 34 2.07 2.64 15.35
C LEU A 34 1.41 2.22 16.68
N GLY A 35 2.17 1.58 17.58
CA GLY A 35 1.67 1.07 18.86
C GLY A 35 1.29 -0.40 18.81
N GLU A 36 0.49 -0.86 19.78
CA GLU A 36 -0.01 -2.24 19.77
C GLU A 36 -1.02 -2.47 18.63
N CYS A 37 -0.99 -3.68 18.05
CA CYS A 37 -1.91 -4.08 17.00
C CYS A 37 -3.19 -4.62 17.65
N LEU A 38 -4.27 -3.85 17.58
CA LEU A 38 -5.57 -4.19 18.16
C LEU A 38 -6.32 -5.21 17.29
N PHE A 39 -6.18 -5.09 15.96
CA PHE A 39 -6.85 -5.97 15.02
C PHE A 39 -6.09 -6.07 13.69
N PRO A 40 -5.53 -7.23 13.33
CA PRO A 40 -4.86 -7.41 12.04
C PRO A 40 -5.91 -7.51 10.91
N LEU A 41 -5.69 -6.76 9.82
CA LEU A 41 -6.54 -6.82 8.63
C LEU A 41 -6.12 -7.96 7.70
N THR A 42 -7.04 -8.37 6.84
CA THR A 42 -6.85 -9.38 5.82
C THR A 42 -5.81 -8.90 4.81
N ARG A 43 -4.63 -9.49 4.90
CA ARG A 43 -3.48 -9.09 4.07
C ARG A 43 -3.65 -9.62 2.65
N ARG A 44 -3.70 -8.70 1.69
CA ARG A 44 -3.65 -9.08 0.27
C ARG A 44 -2.24 -9.48 -0.12
N LYS A 45 -2.14 -10.49 -0.99
CA LYS A 45 -0.87 -10.87 -1.60
C LYS A 45 -0.56 -9.89 -2.73
N ASN A 46 0.47 -9.07 -2.58
CA ASN A 46 0.92 -8.19 -3.65
C ASN A 46 2.03 -8.86 -4.48
N TRP A 47 1.62 -9.70 -5.43
CA TRP A 47 2.54 -10.33 -6.39
C TRP A 47 3.16 -9.31 -7.34
N LEU A 48 2.47 -8.20 -7.61
CA LEU A 48 2.95 -7.16 -8.53
C LEU A 48 4.24 -6.52 -8.01
N SER A 49 4.32 -6.18 -6.71
CA SER A 49 5.55 -5.63 -6.12
C SER A 49 6.75 -6.56 -6.31
N ILE A 50 6.54 -7.87 -6.17
CA ILE A 50 7.62 -8.87 -6.35
C ILE A 50 8.05 -8.92 -7.82
N ILE A 51 7.09 -8.95 -8.75
CA ILE A 51 7.37 -8.95 -10.19
C ILE A 51 8.17 -7.71 -10.59
N VAL A 52 7.81 -6.52 -10.08
CA VAL A 52 8.51 -5.27 -10.40
C VAL A 52 9.95 -5.29 -9.87
N ILE A 53 10.19 -5.79 -8.65
CA ILE A 53 11.55 -5.92 -8.10
C ILE A 53 12.39 -6.88 -8.95
N VAL A 54 11.83 -8.02 -9.35
CA VAL A 54 12.51 -8.98 -10.23
C VAL A 54 12.80 -8.36 -11.60
N ALA A 55 11.84 -7.61 -12.16
CA ALA A 55 12.01 -6.91 -13.43
C ALA A 55 13.09 -5.81 -13.34
N ALA A 56 13.16 -5.07 -12.23
CA ALA A 56 14.19 -4.07 -11.97
C ALA A 56 15.60 -4.70 -11.92
N CYS A 57 15.76 -5.83 -11.21
CA CYS A 57 17.00 -6.60 -11.22
C CYS A 57 17.34 -7.11 -12.62
N GLY A 58 16.35 -7.68 -13.33
CA GLY A 58 16.53 -8.18 -14.70
C GLY A 58 16.96 -7.08 -15.67
N MET A 59 16.39 -5.87 -15.55
CA MET A 59 16.77 -4.71 -16.35
C MET A 59 18.24 -4.35 -16.17
N ILE A 60 18.74 -4.29 -14.93
CA ILE A 60 20.16 -4.00 -14.65
C ILE A 60 21.06 -5.14 -15.17
N ILE A 61 20.63 -6.40 -15.01
CA ILE A 61 21.38 -7.56 -15.51
C ILE A 61 21.50 -7.51 -17.04
N LEU A 62 20.42 -7.15 -17.75
CA LEU A 62 20.43 -7.03 -19.21
C LEU A 62 21.41 -5.94 -19.70
N GLN A 63 21.65 -4.89 -18.90
CA GLN A 63 22.65 -3.87 -19.23
C GLN A 63 24.09 -4.41 -19.23
N PHE A 64 24.37 -5.56 -18.60
CA PHE A 64 25.69 -6.20 -18.72
C PHE A 64 25.93 -6.84 -20.10
N PHE A 65 24.85 -7.19 -20.82
CA PHE A 65 24.93 -7.81 -22.14
C PHE A 65 24.80 -6.80 -23.27
N ARG A 66 24.25 -5.61 -22.99
CA ARG A 66 24.00 -4.56 -23.99
C ARG A 66 24.64 -3.25 -23.59
N GLU A 67 25.50 -2.71 -24.46
CA GLU A 67 26.06 -1.38 -24.28
C GLU A 67 25.02 -0.31 -24.64
N PHE A 68 24.64 0.48 -23.64
CA PHE A 68 23.79 1.65 -23.81
C PHE A 68 24.63 2.94 -23.73
N GLN A 69 24.08 4.04 -24.24
CA GLN A 69 24.66 5.35 -23.98
C GLN A 69 24.60 5.66 -22.47
N PHE A 70 25.65 6.30 -21.98
CA PHE A 70 25.89 6.50 -20.54
C PHE A 70 24.72 7.15 -19.80
N TYR A 71 24.08 8.16 -20.39
CA TYR A 71 22.93 8.82 -19.75
C TYR A 71 21.70 7.92 -19.65
N ILE A 72 21.45 7.07 -20.65
CA ILE A 72 20.31 6.13 -20.66
C ILE A 72 20.50 5.11 -19.53
N MET A 73 21.71 4.59 -19.38
CA MET A 73 22.11 3.66 -18.32
C MET A 73 21.82 4.23 -16.93
N ILE A 74 22.29 5.46 -16.65
CA ILE A 74 22.02 6.13 -15.36
C ILE A 74 20.52 6.29 -15.11
N ILE A 75 19.76 6.72 -16.12
CA ILE A 75 18.30 6.90 -15.98
C ILE A 75 17.63 5.57 -15.67
N MET A 76 17.97 4.50 -16.39
CA MET A 76 17.38 3.18 -16.16
C MET A 76 17.70 2.65 -14.76
N ASP A 77 18.94 2.80 -14.32
CA ASP A 77 19.36 2.39 -12.97
C ASP A 77 18.65 3.18 -11.87
N ALA A 78 18.54 4.50 -12.03
CA ALA A 78 17.80 5.35 -11.10
C ALA A 78 16.33 4.95 -11.01
N VAL A 79 15.69 4.69 -12.15
CA VAL A 79 14.29 4.22 -12.22
C VAL A 79 14.14 2.85 -11.54
N ALA A 80 15.07 1.92 -11.79
CA ALA A 80 15.05 0.59 -11.18
C ALA A 80 15.16 0.66 -9.64
N VAL A 81 16.08 1.48 -9.13
CA VAL A 81 16.27 1.67 -7.68
C VAL A 81 15.05 2.36 -7.04
N LEU A 82 14.55 3.44 -7.65
CA LEU A 82 13.38 4.16 -7.12
C LEU A 82 12.11 3.31 -7.17
N GLY A 83 11.89 2.60 -8.28
CA GLY A 83 10.76 1.67 -8.42
C GLY A 83 10.80 0.56 -7.37
N THR A 84 11.99 0.03 -7.08
CA THR A 84 12.21 -0.95 -6.01
C THR A 84 11.85 -0.37 -4.64
N GLU A 85 12.29 0.85 -4.32
CA GLU A 85 11.98 1.50 -3.03
C GLU A 85 10.48 1.71 -2.86
N ILE A 86 9.76 2.14 -3.91
CA ILE A 86 8.29 2.29 -3.88
C ILE A 86 7.62 0.94 -3.63
N CYS A 87 8.04 -0.11 -4.33
CA CYS A 87 7.50 -1.46 -4.17
C CYS A 87 7.75 -2.02 -2.78
N ILE A 88 8.92 -1.76 -2.19
CA ILE A 88 9.25 -2.17 -0.82
C ILE A 88 8.37 -1.44 0.19
N LYS A 89 8.18 -0.13 0.05
CA LYS A 89 7.30 0.64 0.93
C LYS A 89 5.88 0.09 0.89
N ASP A 90 5.33 -0.09 -0.30
CA ASP A 90 3.99 -0.65 -0.48
C ASP A 90 3.87 -2.06 0.11
N PHE A 91 4.88 -2.92 -0.11
CA PHE A 91 4.94 -4.26 0.48
C PHE A 91 4.94 -4.23 2.01
N ILE A 92 5.73 -3.32 2.62
CA ILE A 92 5.78 -3.18 4.08
C ILE A 92 4.41 -2.76 4.61
N VAL A 93 3.79 -1.74 4.02
CA VAL A 93 2.50 -1.21 4.46
C VAL A 93 1.40 -2.28 4.36
N LEU A 94 1.37 -3.03 3.27
CA LEU A 94 0.42 -4.15 3.10
C LEU A 94 0.66 -5.29 4.08
N LYS A 95 1.92 -5.56 4.45
CA LYS A 95 2.26 -6.59 5.44
C LYS A 95 1.87 -6.23 6.86
N ILE A 96 1.85 -4.94 7.18
CA ILE A 96 1.43 -4.43 8.49
C ILE A 96 -0.02 -3.94 8.49
N ALA A 97 -0.83 -4.28 7.47
CA ALA A 97 -2.23 -3.89 7.44
C ALA A 97 -2.96 -4.34 8.71
N GLY A 98 -3.63 -3.40 9.37
CA GLY A 98 -4.18 -3.58 10.71
C GLY A 98 -4.66 -2.27 11.33
N VAL A 99 -5.47 -2.40 12.38
CA VAL A 99 -5.84 -1.33 13.28
C VAL A 99 -4.85 -1.34 14.44
N TYR A 100 -4.14 -0.23 14.60
CA TYR A 100 -3.22 0.02 15.70
C TYR A 100 -3.79 1.07 16.65
N GLU A 101 -3.16 1.20 17.82
CA GLU A 101 -3.50 2.23 18.80
C GLU A 101 -3.45 3.65 18.20
N LYS A 102 -2.44 3.96 17.39
CA LYS A 102 -2.22 5.34 16.89
C LYS A 102 -2.64 5.54 15.44
N ALA A 103 -2.91 4.47 14.69
CA ALA A 103 -3.19 4.57 13.26
C ALA A 103 -3.97 3.37 12.72
N LEU A 104 -4.69 3.60 11.65
CA LEU A 104 -5.24 2.59 10.75
C LEU A 104 -4.29 2.41 9.56
N VAL A 105 -3.83 1.18 9.34
CA VAL A 105 -3.03 0.82 8.16
C VAL A 105 -3.89 -0.01 7.22
N THR A 106 -4.26 0.56 6.07
CA THR A 106 -5.11 -0.11 5.08
C THR A 106 -4.82 0.40 3.66
N ASP A 107 -5.06 -0.45 2.64
CA ASP A 107 -4.87 -0.15 1.21
C ASP A 107 -3.56 0.60 0.86
N GLY A 108 -2.44 0.16 1.44
CA GLY A 108 -1.14 0.78 1.16
C GLY A 108 -0.95 2.16 1.80
N ARG A 109 -1.84 2.57 2.72
CA ARG A 109 -1.81 3.86 3.42
C ARG A 109 -1.76 3.68 4.94
N ILE A 110 -1.24 4.70 5.61
CA ILE A 110 -1.23 4.84 7.06
C ILE A 110 -2.02 6.09 7.39
N ILE A 111 -3.10 5.92 8.16
CA ILE A 111 -4.02 6.98 8.55
C ILE A 111 -3.92 7.10 10.07
N TYR A 112 -3.33 8.19 10.57
CA TYR A 112 -3.21 8.42 12.01
C TYR A 112 -4.57 8.73 12.62
N ARG A 113 -4.86 8.21 13.81
CA ARG A 113 -6.14 8.44 14.49
C ARG A 113 -6.40 9.93 14.72
N ASP A 114 -5.38 10.68 15.12
CA ASP A 114 -5.45 12.12 15.35
C ASP A 114 -5.78 12.93 14.08
N ASP A 115 -5.57 12.34 12.90
CA ASP A 115 -5.90 12.96 11.61
C ASP A 115 -7.33 12.63 11.15
N ILE A 116 -8.01 11.65 11.77
CA ILE A 116 -9.38 11.26 11.41
C ILE A 116 -10.38 12.23 12.07
N ILE A 117 -11.21 12.87 11.25
CA ILE A 117 -12.27 13.78 11.68
C ILE A 117 -13.59 13.05 11.85
N ALA A 118 -13.98 12.25 10.85
CA ALA A 118 -15.31 11.65 10.79
C ALA A 118 -15.36 10.40 9.89
N PHE A 119 -16.37 9.56 10.16
CA PHE A 119 -16.74 8.40 9.37
C PHE A 119 -18.16 8.59 8.79
N PRO A 120 -18.33 9.38 7.72
CA PRO A 120 -19.65 9.78 7.21
C PRO A 120 -20.50 8.60 6.70
N THR A 121 -19.91 7.45 6.36
CA THR A 121 -20.67 6.26 5.93
C THR A 121 -21.48 5.60 7.04
N LEU A 122 -21.30 5.98 8.32
CA LEU A 122 -22.06 5.40 9.42
C LEU A 122 -23.51 5.90 9.49
N GLU A 123 -23.79 7.11 9.03
CA GLU A 123 -25.14 7.70 9.11
C GLU A 123 -26.07 7.22 7.98
N TYR A 124 -25.53 6.87 6.80
CA TYR A 124 -26.31 6.51 5.61
C TYR A 124 -26.59 4.99 5.46
N GLU A 125 -25.86 4.14 6.18
CA GLU A 125 -25.95 2.68 6.03
C GLU A 125 -26.91 1.99 7.01
N ASN A 126 -27.37 2.70 8.03
CA ASN A 126 -28.31 2.15 9.02
C ASN A 126 -29.75 2.07 8.52
N THR A 127 -30.03 2.57 7.33
CA THR A 127 -31.34 2.43 6.70
C THR A 127 -31.15 1.53 5.48
N GLU A 128 -31.42 0.23 5.62
CA GLU A 128 -31.52 -0.71 4.49
C GLU A 128 -32.44 -0.14 3.38
N GLU A 129 -33.37 0.72 3.76
CA GLU A 129 -34.29 1.49 2.92
C GLU A 129 -33.56 2.52 2.02
N TYR A 130 -32.52 3.21 2.49
CA TYR A 130 -31.79 4.23 1.70
C TYR A 130 -30.88 3.60 0.64
N LEU A 131 -30.31 2.43 0.94
CA LEU A 131 -29.56 1.63 -0.05
C LEU A 131 -30.51 1.01 -1.08
N LYS A 132 -31.74 0.62 -0.71
CA LYS A 132 -32.73 0.12 -1.67
C LYS A 132 -33.33 1.24 -2.53
N GLU A 133 -33.72 2.36 -1.93
CA GLU A 133 -34.40 3.49 -2.59
C GLU A 133 -33.49 4.24 -3.59
N LYS A 134 -32.18 4.27 -3.37
CA LYS A 134 -31.22 4.88 -4.31
C LYS A 134 -30.68 3.90 -5.36
N MET A 135 -30.98 2.60 -5.26
CA MET A 135 -30.37 1.53 -6.07
C MET A 135 -31.39 0.64 -6.80
N GLU A 136 -32.69 0.92 -6.73
CA GLU A 136 -33.71 0.29 -7.60
C GLU A 136 -33.52 0.66 -9.08
N ASP A 137 -32.87 1.77 -9.37
CA ASP A 137 -32.49 2.18 -10.72
C ASP A 137 -30.98 1.86 -10.96
N GLU A 138 -30.70 0.78 -11.70
CA GLU A 138 -29.48 0.63 -12.52
C GLU A 138 -28.15 0.14 -11.87
N TYR A 139 -28.14 -0.63 -10.78
CA TYR A 139 -26.89 -1.23 -10.26
C TYR A 139 -26.93 -2.75 -10.02
N SER A 140 -25.83 -3.44 -10.39
CA SER A 140 -25.64 -4.89 -10.20
C SER A 140 -25.39 -5.27 -8.73
N GLU A 141 -25.71 -6.51 -8.34
CA GLU A 141 -25.48 -7.04 -6.97
C GLU A 141 -24.02 -6.82 -6.49
N ASP A 142 -23.05 -6.85 -7.41
CA ASP A 142 -21.63 -6.60 -7.15
C ASP A 142 -21.33 -5.18 -6.61
N ALA A 143 -22.08 -4.17 -7.06
CA ALA A 143 -21.89 -2.78 -6.62
C ALA A 143 -22.33 -2.61 -5.16
N LEU A 144 -23.37 -3.34 -4.76
CA LEU A 144 -23.93 -3.33 -3.42
C LEU A 144 -22.99 -4.00 -2.41
N GLU A 145 -22.38 -5.13 -2.81
CA GLU A 145 -21.35 -5.80 -2.00
C GLU A 145 -20.10 -4.93 -1.82
N THR A 146 -19.70 -4.20 -2.87
CA THR A 146 -18.54 -3.29 -2.84
C THR A 146 -18.79 -2.10 -1.90
N ALA A 147 -19.98 -1.51 -1.95
CA ALA A 147 -20.36 -0.41 -1.05
C ALA A 147 -20.28 -0.84 0.42
N GLN A 148 -20.82 -2.03 0.76
CA GLN A 148 -20.80 -2.55 2.13
C GLN A 148 -19.40 -2.91 2.66
N ARG A 149 -18.42 -3.09 1.77
CA ARG A 149 -17.02 -3.33 2.12
C ARG A 149 -16.18 -2.06 2.17
N THR A 150 -16.73 -0.92 1.77
CA THR A 150 -15.99 0.35 1.70
C THR A 150 -16.30 1.22 2.92
N LEU A 151 -15.28 1.88 3.47
CA LEU A 151 -15.41 2.90 4.51
C LEU A 151 -14.88 4.22 3.97
N LYS A 152 -15.69 5.27 4.08
CA LYS A 152 -15.26 6.64 3.84
C LYS A 152 -14.71 7.22 5.14
N ILE A 153 -13.48 7.71 5.09
CA ILE A 153 -12.77 8.32 6.21
C ILE A 153 -12.45 9.75 5.81
N VAL A 154 -12.89 10.73 6.61
CA VAL A 154 -12.56 12.13 6.40
C VAL A 154 -11.38 12.48 7.29
N THR A 155 -10.33 13.02 6.68
CA THR A 155 -9.06 13.37 7.34
C THR A 155 -8.80 14.88 7.27
N ASN A 156 -8.06 15.43 8.24
CA ASN A 156 -7.63 16.84 8.20
C ASN A 156 -6.63 17.09 7.08
N SER A 157 -5.69 16.17 6.88
CA SER A 157 -4.59 16.35 5.93
C SER A 157 -4.94 16.08 4.48
N SER A 158 -5.72 15.03 4.23
CA SER A 158 -5.86 14.41 2.89
C SER A 158 -7.29 14.44 2.35
N GLY A 159 -8.22 15.07 3.08
CA GLY A 159 -9.63 15.13 2.72
C GLY A 159 -10.30 13.76 2.85
N GLU A 160 -11.04 13.36 1.82
CA GLU A 160 -11.83 12.13 1.82
C GLU A 160 -11.03 10.93 1.31
N ILE A 161 -10.93 9.88 2.12
CA ILE A 161 -10.26 8.63 1.78
C ILE A 161 -11.29 7.51 1.77
N TYR A 162 -11.31 6.73 0.70
CA TYR A 162 -12.09 5.50 0.61
C TYR A 162 -11.17 4.31 0.83
N THR A 163 -11.58 3.43 1.75
CA THR A 163 -10.81 2.25 2.14
C THR A 163 -11.66 1.02 1.99
N TYR A 164 -11.11 -0.03 1.40
CA TYR A 164 -11.80 -1.28 1.12
C TYR A 164 -11.36 -2.37 2.08
N PHE A 165 -12.32 -3.08 2.65
CA PHE A 165 -12.11 -4.21 3.54
C PHE A 165 -12.46 -5.53 2.86
N ALA A 166 -11.87 -6.64 3.30
CA ALA A 166 -12.15 -7.95 2.72
C ALA A 166 -13.61 -8.38 2.96
N SER A 167 -14.20 -7.97 4.08
CA SER A 167 -15.59 -8.26 4.41
C SER A 167 -16.29 -7.12 5.14
N LYS A 168 -17.63 -7.14 5.13
CA LYS A 168 -18.48 -6.23 5.90
C LYS A 168 -18.20 -6.34 7.40
N GLU A 169 -17.94 -7.56 7.90
CA GLU A 169 -17.61 -7.81 9.30
C GLU A 169 -16.27 -7.20 9.70
N GLU A 170 -15.27 -7.30 8.83
CA GLU A 170 -13.95 -6.71 9.05
C GLU A 170 -14.07 -5.19 9.17
N ARG A 171 -14.81 -4.57 8.24
CA ARG A 171 -15.12 -3.14 8.28
C ARG A 171 -15.84 -2.73 9.57
N ALA A 172 -16.87 -3.47 9.98
CA ALA A 172 -17.63 -3.17 11.19
C ALA A 172 -16.76 -3.20 12.45
N LYS A 173 -15.86 -4.19 12.58
CA LYS A 173 -14.89 -4.26 13.68
C LYS A 173 -13.90 -3.09 13.68
N VAL A 174 -13.45 -2.68 12.50
CA VAL A 174 -12.54 -1.53 12.36
C VAL A 174 -13.22 -0.25 12.84
N VAL A 175 -14.46 -0.01 12.44
CA VAL A 175 -15.25 1.13 12.92
C VAL A 175 -15.36 1.09 14.43
N GLU A 176 -15.78 -0.04 15.01
CA GLU A 176 -15.95 -0.19 16.47
C GLU A 176 -14.66 0.16 17.24
N LEU A 177 -13.50 -0.25 16.72
CA LEU A 177 -12.20 0.02 17.34
C LEU A 177 -11.71 1.46 17.15
N LEU A 178 -12.16 2.15 16.11
CA LEU A 178 -11.78 3.54 15.83
C LEU A 178 -12.69 4.55 16.54
N THR A 179 -13.92 4.16 16.88
CA THR A 179 -14.88 5.00 17.63
C THR A 179 -14.77 4.88 19.15
N LYS A 180 -13.97 3.92 19.65
CA LYS A 180 -13.57 3.82 21.06
C LYS A 180 -12.39 4.73 21.36
#